data_AF-A0A4V1UN56-F1
#
_entry.id   AF-A0A4V1UN56-F1
#
_cell.length_a   1.000
_cell.length_b   1.000
_cell.length_c   1.000
_cell.angle_alpha   90.00
_cell.angle_beta   90.00
_cell.angle_gamma   90.00
#
_symmetry.space_group_name_H-M   'P 1'
#
loop_
_entity.id
_entity.type
_entity.pdbx_description
1 polymer ?
#
loop_
_entity_poly.entity_id
_entity_poly.type
_entity_poly.pdbx_seq_one_letter_code
_entity_poly.pdbx_strand_id
1 'polypeptide(L)'
;MIEYSEFVRLSRSNDSDERGHAAHLAALAFLDHQGPADEHAALYAALIGFLDDPSVKVRAALAYGMLHSLDAPRPIMIALLQDSPIISRAILQYSPILIDADLLGCVRNGDQSIWLAIAQRAKFSPRIAAELIARDDQDITQRVLRRTDIAIDAELLVELARSKGQNAQMRGALLSRPDLPAPARLILVQRVT
;
A
#
# COMPACT_ATOMS: atom_id res chain seq x y z
N MET A 1 -11.94 -33.27 -9.09
CA MET A 1 -10.59 -33.87 -9.18
C MET A 1 -9.79 -33.40 -10.40
N ILE A 2 -10.43 -32.92 -11.49
CA ILE A 2 -9.76 -32.39 -12.69
C ILE A 2 -8.96 -31.11 -12.37
N GLU A 3 -9.52 -30.21 -11.56
CA GLU A 3 -8.87 -28.92 -11.21
C GLU A 3 -7.57 -29.09 -10.40
N TYR A 4 -7.49 -30.10 -9.54
CA TYR A 4 -6.25 -30.38 -8.78
C TYR A 4 -5.13 -30.90 -9.69
N SER A 5 -5.44 -31.82 -10.61
CA SER A 5 -4.42 -32.33 -11.55
C SER A 5 -3.91 -31.24 -12.49
N GLU A 6 -4.77 -30.32 -12.90
CA GLU A 6 -4.41 -29.17 -13.72
C GLU A 6 -3.55 -28.18 -12.94
N PHE A 7 -3.92 -27.84 -11.70
CA PHE A 7 -3.10 -27.02 -10.80
C PHE A 7 -1.69 -27.60 -10.63
N VAL A 8 -1.57 -28.91 -10.35
CA VAL A 8 -0.26 -29.56 -10.17
C VAL A 8 0.57 -29.49 -11.47
N ARG A 9 -0.05 -29.70 -12.64
CA ARG A 9 0.63 -29.55 -13.93
C ARG A 9 1.17 -28.14 -14.12
N LEU A 10 0.32 -27.13 -13.91
CA LEU A 10 0.67 -25.72 -14.09
C LEU A 10 1.78 -25.29 -13.11
N SER A 11 1.69 -25.69 -11.85
CA SER A 11 2.66 -25.34 -10.80
C SER A 11 4.09 -25.87 -11.08
N ARG A 12 4.22 -26.94 -11.86
CA ARG A 12 5.50 -27.58 -12.23
C ARG A 12 5.97 -27.21 -13.64
N SER A 13 5.28 -26.30 -14.32
CA SER A 13 5.64 -25.91 -15.69
C SER A 13 6.97 -25.15 -15.73
N ASN A 14 7.70 -25.29 -16.84
CA ASN A 14 8.86 -24.45 -17.13
C ASN A 14 8.43 -23.03 -17.52
N ASP A 15 7.18 -22.84 -17.95
CA ASP A 15 6.62 -21.53 -18.29
C ASP A 15 6.18 -20.78 -17.03
N SER A 16 6.71 -19.57 -16.85
CA SER A 16 6.35 -18.70 -15.73
C SER A 16 4.90 -18.23 -15.79
N ASP A 17 4.31 -18.13 -16.99
CA ASP A 17 2.94 -17.66 -17.13
C ASP A 17 1.95 -18.76 -16.68
N GLU A 18 2.23 -20.04 -16.98
CA GLU A 18 1.47 -21.18 -16.43
C GLU A 18 1.62 -21.29 -14.91
N ARG A 19 2.84 -21.15 -14.37
CA ARG A 19 3.04 -21.13 -12.91
C ARG A 19 2.35 -19.95 -12.24
N GLY A 20 2.35 -18.78 -12.90
CA GLY A 20 1.66 -17.59 -12.41
C GLY A 20 0.15 -17.80 -12.36
N HIS A 21 -0.42 -18.48 -13.36
CA HIS A 21 -1.82 -18.87 -13.33
C HIS A 21 -2.12 -19.80 -12.15
N ALA A 22 -1.27 -20.81 -11.88
CA ALA A 22 -1.40 -21.67 -10.71
C ALA A 22 -1.33 -20.88 -9.38
N ALA A 23 -0.39 -19.95 -9.25
CA ALA A 23 -0.24 -19.12 -8.06
C ALA A 23 -1.48 -18.25 -7.81
N HIS A 24 -2.06 -17.69 -8.86
CA HIS A 24 -3.30 -16.93 -8.78
C HIS A 24 -4.49 -17.81 -8.37
N LEU A 25 -4.63 -19.00 -8.96
CA LEU A 25 -5.68 -19.95 -8.59
C LEU A 25 -5.54 -20.40 -7.13
N ALA A 26 -4.33 -20.66 -6.65
CA ALA A 26 -4.09 -21.01 -5.25
C ALA A 26 -4.50 -19.89 -4.29
N ALA A 27 -4.21 -18.63 -4.64
CA ALA A 27 -4.64 -17.46 -3.87
C ALA A 27 -6.17 -17.38 -3.77
N LEU A 28 -6.88 -17.51 -4.90
CA LEU A 28 -8.34 -17.47 -4.90
C LEU A 28 -8.94 -18.66 -4.13
N ALA A 29 -8.42 -19.86 -4.38
CA ALA A 29 -8.87 -21.07 -3.68
C ALA A 29 -8.67 -20.97 -2.16
N PHE A 30 -7.55 -20.39 -1.70
CA PHE A 30 -7.32 -20.13 -0.28
C PHE A 30 -8.38 -19.20 0.31
N LEU A 31 -8.69 -18.09 -0.39
CA LEU A 31 -9.63 -17.08 0.10
C LEU A 31 -11.08 -17.57 0.10
N ASP A 32 -11.47 -18.35 -0.92
CA ASP A 32 -12.84 -18.84 -1.08
C ASP A 32 -13.09 -20.18 -0.33
N HIS A 33 -12.07 -20.74 0.33
CA HIS A 33 -12.16 -22.06 0.96
C HIS A 33 -13.18 -22.09 2.11
N GLN A 34 -14.15 -23.00 2.02
CA GLN A 34 -15.14 -23.29 3.07
C GLN A 34 -15.09 -24.76 3.54
N GLY A 35 -14.09 -25.51 3.08
CA GLY A 35 -13.92 -26.92 3.37
C GLY A 35 -13.18 -27.19 4.69
N PRO A 36 -12.70 -28.43 4.90
CA PRO A 36 -12.02 -28.81 6.12
C PRO A 36 -10.64 -28.14 6.29
N ALA A 37 -10.13 -28.14 7.52
CA ALA A 37 -8.95 -27.36 7.91
C ALA A 37 -7.63 -27.88 7.33
N ASP A 38 -7.56 -29.17 7.00
CA ASP A 38 -6.41 -29.80 6.34
C ASP A 38 -6.25 -29.32 4.89
N GLU A 39 -7.36 -29.16 4.15
CA GLU A 39 -7.36 -28.55 2.82
C GLU A 39 -6.93 -27.08 2.87
N HIS A 40 -7.42 -26.33 3.86
CA HIS A 40 -6.98 -24.94 4.07
C HIS A 40 -5.47 -24.85 4.37
N ALA A 41 -4.95 -25.77 5.20
CA ALA A 41 -3.52 -25.85 5.49
C ALA A 41 -2.70 -26.23 4.25
N ALA A 42 -3.21 -27.12 3.39
CA ALA A 42 -2.56 -27.49 2.14
C ALA A 42 -2.53 -26.32 1.14
N LEU A 43 -3.62 -25.55 1.04
CA LEU A 43 -3.66 -24.32 0.24
C LEU A 43 -2.65 -23.30 0.77
N TYR A 44 -2.60 -23.11 2.10
CA TYR A 44 -1.60 -22.23 2.72
C TYR A 44 -0.16 -22.65 2.39
N ALA A 45 0.15 -23.95 2.47
CA ALA A 45 1.45 -24.48 2.10
C ALA A 45 1.79 -24.24 0.63
N ALA A 46 0.80 -24.30 -0.27
CA ALA A 46 0.98 -23.96 -1.68
C ALA A 46 1.33 -22.46 -1.86
N LEU A 47 0.67 -21.56 -1.12
CA LEU A 47 1.00 -20.12 -1.17
C LEU A 47 2.46 -19.88 -0.75
N ILE A 48 2.93 -20.55 0.31
CA ILE A 48 4.33 -20.47 0.75
C ILE A 48 5.27 -20.92 -0.36
N GLY A 49 4.97 -22.04 -1.02
CA GLY A 49 5.79 -22.55 -2.12
C GLY A 49 5.95 -21.57 -3.29
N PHE A 50 4.92 -20.77 -3.59
CA PHE A 50 5.00 -19.75 -4.63
C PHE A 50 5.80 -18.50 -4.23
N LEU A 51 6.04 -18.25 -2.94
CA LEU A 51 6.91 -17.14 -2.50
C LEU A 51 8.35 -17.31 -2.97
N ASP A 52 8.81 -18.55 -3.13
CA ASP A 52 10.17 -18.89 -3.54
C ASP A 52 10.31 -19.05 -5.07
N ASP A 53 9.26 -18.78 -5.87
CA ASP A 53 9.35 -18.90 -7.33
C ASP A 53 10.39 -17.89 -7.89
N PRO A 54 11.32 -18.30 -8.77
CA PRO A 54 12.33 -17.41 -9.31
C PRO A 54 11.74 -16.25 -10.15
N SER A 55 10.55 -16.42 -10.70
CA SER A 55 9.90 -15.42 -11.54
C SER A 55 9.09 -14.42 -10.71
N VAL A 56 9.43 -13.14 -10.84
CA VAL A 56 8.65 -12.03 -10.28
C VAL A 56 7.19 -12.06 -10.76
N LYS A 57 6.94 -12.55 -12.00
CA LYS A 57 5.57 -12.66 -12.52
C LYS A 57 4.70 -13.61 -11.69
N VAL A 58 5.27 -14.72 -11.25
CA VAL A 58 4.54 -15.74 -10.46
C VAL A 58 4.20 -15.18 -9.09
N ARG A 59 5.18 -14.57 -8.42
CA ARG A 59 4.98 -13.92 -7.12
C ARG A 59 4.02 -12.73 -7.19
N ALA A 60 4.04 -11.99 -8.30
CA ALA A 60 3.08 -10.92 -8.56
C ALA A 60 1.66 -11.46 -8.79
N ALA A 61 1.49 -12.60 -9.47
CA ALA A 61 0.19 -13.23 -9.66
C ALA A 61 -0.42 -13.75 -8.34
N LEU A 62 0.44 -14.30 -7.46
CA LEU A 62 0.08 -14.63 -6.07
C LEU A 62 -0.42 -13.38 -5.32
N ALA A 63 0.38 -12.31 -5.32
CA ALA A 63 0.02 -11.06 -4.66
C ALA A 63 -1.29 -10.48 -5.20
N TYR A 64 -1.47 -10.48 -6.51
CA TYR A 64 -2.66 -9.97 -7.19
C TYR A 64 -3.94 -10.67 -6.74
N GLY A 65 -3.90 -12.00 -6.59
CA GLY A 65 -5.07 -12.78 -6.14
C GLY A 65 -5.56 -12.41 -4.73
N MET A 66 -4.69 -11.91 -3.87
CA MET A 66 -5.02 -11.59 -2.48
C MET A 66 -5.04 -10.09 -2.18
N LEU A 67 -4.74 -9.26 -3.19
CA LEU A 67 -4.33 -7.87 -3.00
C LEU A 67 -5.36 -7.01 -2.27
N HIS A 68 -6.65 -7.31 -2.42
CA HIS A 68 -7.74 -6.51 -1.86
C HIS A 68 -8.52 -7.23 -0.75
N SER A 69 -8.10 -8.44 -0.36
CA SER A 69 -8.83 -9.27 0.60
C SER A 69 -8.42 -8.94 2.04
N LEU A 70 -9.40 -8.90 2.94
CA LEU A 70 -9.19 -8.84 4.39
C LEU A 70 -8.78 -10.20 4.98
N ASP A 71 -9.15 -11.29 4.29
CA ASP A 71 -8.84 -12.66 4.67
C ASP A 71 -7.48 -13.13 4.11
N ALA A 72 -6.76 -12.24 3.41
CA ALA A 72 -5.42 -12.51 2.94
C ALA A 72 -4.48 -12.85 4.12
N PRO A 73 -3.73 -13.96 4.06
CA PRO A 73 -2.92 -14.40 5.16
C PRO A 73 -1.75 -13.43 5.37
N ARG A 74 -1.78 -12.73 6.52
CA ARG A 74 -0.82 -11.68 6.85
C ARG A 74 0.65 -12.07 6.67
N PRO A 75 1.12 -13.27 7.06
CA PRO A 75 2.52 -13.65 6.83
C PRO A 75 2.94 -13.66 5.36
N ILE A 76 2.07 -14.11 4.46
CA ILE A 76 2.33 -14.15 3.01
C ILE A 76 2.41 -12.72 2.46
N MET A 77 1.48 -11.86 2.86
CA MET A 77 1.46 -10.46 2.42
C MET A 77 2.64 -9.65 2.94
N ILE A 78 3.13 -9.93 4.15
CA ILE A 78 4.34 -9.29 4.69
C ILE A 78 5.59 -9.79 3.97
N ALA A 79 5.67 -11.07 3.61
CA ALA A 79 6.77 -11.59 2.78
C ALA A 79 6.80 -10.91 1.41
N LEU A 80 5.64 -10.83 0.73
CA LEU A 80 5.52 -10.16 -0.56
C LEU A 80 5.76 -8.64 -0.49
N LEU A 81 5.48 -8.00 0.65
CA LEU A 81 5.78 -6.59 0.88
C LEU A 81 7.30 -6.31 0.82
N GLN A 82 8.12 -7.30 1.17
CA GLN A 82 9.60 -7.24 1.12
C GLN A 82 10.19 -7.70 -0.21
N ASP A 83 9.34 -8.02 -1.19
CA ASP A 83 9.75 -8.47 -2.53
C ASP A 83 10.24 -7.30 -3.41
N SER A 84 10.32 -7.53 -4.71
CA SER A 84 10.62 -6.55 -5.73
C SER A 84 9.76 -5.28 -5.62
N PRO A 85 10.29 -4.11 -6.06
CA PRO A 85 9.58 -2.85 -5.95
C PRO A 85 8.20 -2.81 -6.60
N ILE A 86 7.93 -3.65 -7.61
CA ILE A 86 6.62 -3.71 -8.26
C ILE A 86 5.56 -4.37 -7.38
N ILE A 87 5.90 -5.45 -6.67
CA ILE A 87 5.00 -6.15 -5.76
C ILE A 87 4.82 -5.34 -4.47
N SER A 88 5.92 -4.88 -3.88
CA SER A 88 5.89 -4.10 -2.64
C SER A 88 4.98 -2.88 -2.74
N ARG A 89 5.10 -2.09 -3.82
CA ARG A 89 4.24 -0.92 -4.05
C ARG A 89 2.78 -1.28 -4.22
N ALA A 90 2.46 -2.37 -4.92
CA ALA A 90 1.08 -2.82 -5.07
C ALA A 90 0.48 -3.15 -3.70
N ILE A 91 1.19 -3.91 -2.86
CA ILE A 91 0.74 -4.27 -1.52
C ILE A 91 0.56 -3.03 -0.64
N LEU A 92 1.52 -2.11 -0.66
CA LEU A 92 1.43 -0.84 0.05
C LEU A 92 0.25 0.01 -0.38
N GLN A 93 -0.13 -0.02 -1.65
CA GLN A 93 -1.22 0.81 -2.16
C GLN A 93 -2.60 0.20 -1.89
N TYR A 94 -2.74 -1.12 -2.02
CA TYR A 94 -4.06 -1.74 -2.12
C TYR A 94 -4.40 -2.66 -0.94
N SER A 95 -3.41 -3.22 -0.25
CA SER A 95 -3.69 -4.26 0.74
C SER A 95 -4.31 -3.70 2.03
N PRO A 96 -5.47 -4.22 2.46
CA PRO A 96 -6.15 -3.75 3.66
C PRO A 96 -5.61 -4.39 4.95
N ILE A 97 -4.82 -5.47 4.85
CA ILE A 97 -4.26 -6.21 5.98
C ILE A 97 -3.08 -5.49 6.67
N LEU A 98 -2.51 -4.48 6.02
CA LEU A 98 -1.40 -3.69 6.56
C LEU A 98 -1.89 -2.79 7.69
N ILE A 99 -1.17 -2.79 8.80
CA ILE A 99 -1.41 -1.90 9.92
C ILE A 99 -0.48 -0.69 9.86
N ASP A 100 -0.80 0.35 10.63
CA ASP A 100 0.02 1.57 10.70
C ASP A 100 1.49 1.29 11.00
N ALA A 101 1.81 0.28 11.83
CA ALA A 101 3.19 -0.09 12.14
C ALA A 101 3.98 -0.54 10.89
N ASP A 102 3.32 -1.28 9.99
CA ASP A 102 3.94 -1.72 8.73
C ASP A 102 4.22 -0.51 7.82
N LEU A 103 3.19 0.34 7.66
CA LEU A 103 3.27 1.53 6.82
C LEU A 103 4.34 2.51 7.35
N LEU A 104 4.41 2.75 8.66
CA LEU A 104 5.44 3.61 9.27
C LEU A 104 6.85 3.08 8.99
N GLY A 105 7.05 1.76 9.10
CA GLY A 105 8.33 1.13 8.76
C GLY A 105 8.73 1.40 7.31
N CYS A 106 7.78 1.28 6.38
CA CYS A 106 8.00 1.55 4.96
C CYS A 106 8.22 3.04 4.67
N VAL A 107 7.50 3.97 5.31
CA VAL A 107 7.73 5.41 5.12
C VAL A 107 9.14 5.81 5.56
N ARG A 108 9.61 5.27 6.69
CA ARG A 108 10.90 5.62 7.28
C ARG A 108 12.10 5.14 6.48
N ASN A 109 11.99 3.96 5.89
CA ASN A 109 13.10 3.30 5.18
C ASN A 109 12.95 3.36 3.66
N GLY A 110 11.80 3.79 3.16
CA GLY A 110 11.47 3.83 1.74
C GLY A 110 11.90 5.12 1.05
N ASP A 111 11.63 5.14 -0.25
CA ASP A 111 11.87 6.28 -1.13
C ASP A 111 10.55 6.93 -1.58
N GLN A 112 10.66 7.89 -2.50
CA GLN A 112 9.50 8.58 -3.06
C GLN A 112 8.48 7.63 -3.72
N SER A 113 8.92 6.51 -4.28
CA SER A 113 8.02 5.53 -4.90
C SER A 113 7.16 4.80 -3.86
N ILE A 114 7.74 4.51 -2.69
CA ILE A 114 7.04 3.94 -1.53
C ILE A 114 6.06 4.95 -0.94
N TRP A 115 6.50 6.19 -0.75
CA TRP A 115 5.65 7.26 -0.23
C TRP A 115 4.44 7.52 -1.15
N LEU A 116 4.65 7.50 -2.46
CA LEU A 116 3.58 7.64 -3.45
C LEU A 116 2.56 6.51 -3.34
N ALA A 117 3.01 5.25 -3.24
CA ALA A 117 2.12 4.11 -3.09
C ALA A 117 1.26 4.22 -1.82
N ILE A 118 1.84 4.65 -0.70
CA ILE A 118 1.11 4.84 0.56
C ILE A 118 0.13 6.01 0.46
N ALA A 119 0.53 7.14 -0.13
CA ALA A 119 -0.33 8.30 -0.33
C ALA A 119 -1.52 8.02 -1.27
N GLN A 120 -1.39 7.03 -2.15
CA GLN A 120 -2.44 6.57 -3.07
C GLN A 120 -3.39 5.54 -2.45
N ARG A 121 -3.15 5.08 -1.22
CA ARG A 121 -4.08 4.17 -0.52
C ARG A 121 -5.48 4.78 -0.43
N ALA A 122 -6.50 3.94 -0.50
CA ALA A 122 -7.88 4.38 -0.31
C ALA A 122 -8.08 5.08 1.04
N LYS A 123 -7.45 4.56 2.11
CA LYS A 123 -7.44 5.17 3.46
C LYS A 123 -6.09 4.95 4.15
N PHE A 124 -5.66 5.93 4.94
CA PHE A 124 -4.55 5.81 5.89
C PHE A 124 -4.76 6.78 7.05
N SER A 125 -4.11 6.53 8.18
CA SER A 125 -4.35 7.30 9.40
C SER A 125 -3.71 8.71 9.33
N PRO A 126 -4.20 9.67 10.14
CA PRO A 126 -3.53 10.95 10.36
C PRO A 126 -2.05 10.83 10.72
N ARG A 127 -1.69 9.76 11.44
CA ARG A 127 -0.31 9.47 11.84
C ARG A 127 0.58 9.17 10.63
N ILE A 128 0.09 8.39 9.67
CA ILE A 128 0.81 8.13 8.41
C ILE A 128 0.92 9.41 7.57
N ALA A 129 -0.13 10.24 7.55
CA ALA A 129 -0.11 11.55 6.90
C ALA A 129 1.02 12.44 7.43
N ALA A 130 1.11 12.56 8.76
CA ALA A 130 2.16 13.34 9.41
C ALA A 130 3.56 12.79 9.10
N GLU A 131 3.75 11.47 9.12
CA GLU A 131 5.05 10.85 8.82
C GLU A 131 5.46 11.07 7.35
N LEU A 132 4.52 11.00 6.40
CA LEU A 132 4.75 11.31 4.99
C LEU A 132 5.15 12.78 4.80
N ILE A 133 4.44 13.71 5.44
CA ILE A 133 4.76 15.15 5.40
C ILE A 133 6.15 15.41 5.97
N ALA A 134 6.52 14.72 7.06
CA ALA A 134 7.82 14.84 7.69
C ALA A 134 9.00 14.39 6.81
N ARG A 135 8.76 13.77 5.64
CA ARG A 135 9.81 13.46 4.66
C ARG A 135 10.27 14.68 3.86
N ASP A 136 9.59 15.83 4.01
CA ASP A 136 9.85 17.09 3.32
C ASP A 136 9.85 17.01 1.77
N ASP A 137 9.18 16.00 1.21
CA ASP A 137 8.96 15.90 -0.23
C ASP A 137 7.76 16.76 -0.65
N GLN A 138 7.98 17.69 -1.58
CA GLN A 138 6.96 18.66 -2.00
C GLN A 138 5.76 17.98 -2.70
N ASP A 139 5.98 17.00 -3.57
CA ASP A 139 4.90 16.34 -4.30
C ASP A 139 4.05 15.49 -3.36
N ILE A 140 4.69 14.71 -2.50
CA ILE A 140 4.01 13.88 -1.50
C ILE A 140 3.22 14.76 -0.53
N THR A 141 3.82 15.82 0.00
CA THR A 141 3.13 16.74 0.93
C THR A 141 1.90 17.35 0.27
N GLN A 142 1.99 17.80 -1.00
CA GLN A 142 0.84 18.32 -1.72
C GLN A 142 -0.26 17.27 -1.89
N ARG A 143 0.08 16.03 -2.22
CA ARG A 143 -0.89 14.94 -2.34
C ARG A 143 -1.61 14.69 -1.02
N VAL A 144 -0.88 14.63 0.09
CA VAL A 144 -1.46 14.44 1.42
C VAL A 144 -2.34 15.63 1.81
N LEU A 145 -1.92 16.87 1.55
CA LEU A 145 -2.73 18.05 1.86
C LEU A 145 -4.07 18.07 1.10
N ARG A 146 -4.11 17.54 -0.13
CA ARG A 146 -5.34 17.41 -0.94
C ARG A 146 -6.29 16.32 -0.43
N ARG A 147 -5.86 15.44 0.49
CA ARG A 147 -6.70 14.44 1.14
C ARG A 147 -7.52 15.11 2.25
N THR A 148 -8.76 15.47 1.94
CA THR A 148 -9.71 16.05 2.90
C THR A 148 -10.37 15.00 3.80
N ASP A 149 -10.25 13.72 3.46
CA ASP A 149 -10.68 12.57 4.26
C ASP A 149 -9.76 12.29 5.46
N ILE A 150 -8.60 12.96 5.52
CA ILE A 150 -7.58 12.75 6.54
C ILE A 150 -7.41 14.06 7.32
N ALA A 151 -7.75 14.03 8.61
CA ALA A 151 -7.47 15.13 9.51
C ALA A 151 -5.96 15.32 9.66
N ILE A 152 -5.48 16.55 9.54
CA ILE A 152 -4.08 16.90 9.78
C ILE A 152 -4.05 17.78 11.04
N ASP A 153 -3.06 17.54 11.88
CA ASP A 153 -2.88 18.31 13.11
C ASP A 153 -2.78 19.82 12.82
N ALA A 154 -3.45 20.63 13.63
CA ALA A 154 -3.52 22.07 13.45
C ALA A 154 -2.15 22.75 13.59
N GLU A 155 -1.29 22.27 14.48
CA GLU A 155 0.07 22.79 14.64
C GLU A 155 0.91 22.50 13.40
N LEU A 156 0.81 21.28 12.85
CA LEU A 156 1.49 20.92 11.61
C LEU A 156 1.03 21.78 10.42
N LEU A 157 -0.26 22.08 10.30
CA LEU A 157 -0.77 22.99 9.27
C LEU A 157 -0.24 24.42 9.43
N VAL A 158 -0.11 24.91 10.67
CA VAL A 158 0.49 26.21 10.96
C VAL A 158 1.99 26.21 10.60
N GLU A 159 2.72 25.15 10.93
CA GLU A 159 4.13 25.01 10.57
C GLU A 159 4.35 25.00 9.06
N LEU A 160 3.55 24.22 8.32
CA LEU A 160 3.58 24.20 6.85
C LEU A 160 3.24 25.56 6.24
N ALA A 161 2.28 26.29 6.82
CA ALA A 161 1.96 27.64 6.37
C ALA A 161 3.15 28.60 6.56
N ARG A 162 3.89 28.49 7.67
CA ARG A 162 5.09 29.31 7.93
C ARG A 162 6.24 28.96 6.99
N SER A 163 6.53 27.67 6.83
CA SER A 163 7.72 27.18 6.13
C SER A 163 7.54 27.10 4.62
N LYS A 164 6.37 26.67 4.14
CA LYS A 164 6.10 26.41 2.71
C LYS A 164 5.08 27.38 2.09
N GLY A 165 4.55 28.33 2.87
CA GLY A 165 3.50 29.25 2.41
C GLY A 165 3.89 30.22 1.28
N GLN A 166 5.17 30.40 0.98
CA GLN A 166 5.63 31.17 -0.18
C GLN A 166 5.41 30.42 -1.50
N ASN A 167 5.49 29.09 -1.51
CA ASN A 167 5.23 28.27 -2.69
C ASN A 167 3.73 28.31 -3.03
N ALA A 168 3.40 28.75 -4.26
CA ALA A 168 2.02 28.95 -4.69
C ALA A 168 1.17 27.67 -4.66
N GLN A 169 1.75 26.53 -5.04
CA GLN A 169 1.05 25.23 -5.05
C GLN A 169 0.76 24.76 -3.62
N MET A 170 1.74 24.88 -2.72
CA MET A 170 1.58 24.55 -1.30
C MET A 170 0.55 25.45 -0.62
N ARG A 171 0.63 26.77 -0.86
CA ARG A 171 -0.34 27.75 -0.35
C ARG A 171 -1.75 27.44 -0.82
N GLY A 172 -1.92 27.12 -2.11
CA GLY A 172 -3.22 26.68 -2.66
C GLY A 172 -3.75 25.43 -1.96
N ALA A 173 -2.92 24.39 -1.84
CA ALA A 173 -3.29 23.13 -1.19
C ALA A 173 -3.71 23.34 0.28
N LEU A 174 -2.98 24.16 1.05
CA LEU A 174 -3.32 24.50 2.42
C LEU A 174 -4.65 25.28 2.50
N LEU A 175 -4.84 26.32 1.67
CA LEU A 175 -6.05 27.15 1.69
C LEU A 175 -7.32 26.37 1.31
N SER A 176 -7.20 25.35 0.46
CA SER A 176 -8.29 24.46 0.08
C SER A 176 -8.74 23.51 1.19
N ARG A 177 -7.97 23.37 2.28
CA ARG A 177 -8.35 22.50 3.38
C ARG A 177 -9.46 23.14 4.24
N PRO A 178 -10.54 22.40 4.56
CA PRO A 178 -11.61 22.91 5.43
C PRO A 178 -11.16 23.03 6.89
N ASP A 179 -10.28 22.16 7.35
CA ASP A 179 -9.73 22.12 8.71
C ASP A 179 -8.55 23.08 8.93
N LEU A 180 -8.21 23.94 7.95
CA LEU A 180 -7.11 24.89 8.08
C LEU A 180 -7.42 25.93 9.18
N PRO A 181 -6.61 25.99 10.26
CA PRO A 181 -6.87 26.85 11.40
C PRO A 181 -6.63 28.33 11.09
N ALA A 182 -7.32 29.23 11.81
CA ALA A 182 -7.28 30.68 11.57
C ALA A 182 -5.85 31.29 11.57
N PRO A 183 -4.93 30.90 12.48
CA PRO A 183 -3.55 31.38 12.44
C PRO A 183 -2.82 31.01 11.15
N ALA A 184 -3.00 29.79 10.64
CA ALA A 184 -2.41 29.36 9.37
C ALA A 184 -2.97 30.17 8.20
N ARG A 185 -4.29 30.40 8.16
CA ARG A 185 -4.93 31.26 7.13
C ARG A 185 -4.35 32.66 7.12
N LEU A 186 -4.19 33.30 8.29
CA LEU A 186 -3.61 34.63 8.40
C LEU A 186 -2.18 34.67 7.83
N ILE A 187 -1.35 33.68 8.19
CA ILE A 187 0.02 33.56 7.66
C ILE A 187 0.00 33.47 6.13
N LEU A 188 -0.85 32.62 5.56
CA LEU A 188 -0.90 32.42 4.11
C LEU A 188 -1.37 33.67 3.35
N VAL A 189 -2.34 34.41 3.87
CA VAL A 189 -2.82 35.67 3.26
C VAL A 189 -1.71 36.73 3.21
N GLN A 190 -0.89 36.83 4.26
CA GLN A 190 0.26 37.75 4.30
C GLN A 190 1.38 37.40 3.29
N ARG A 191 1.36 36.19 2.70
CA ARG A 191 2.34 35.74 1.70
C ARG A 191 1.86 35.90 0.26
N VAL A 192 0.64 36.41 0.04
CA VAL A 192 0.08 36.70 -1.29
C VAL A 192 0.49 38.09 -1.79
N THR A 193 1.04 38.92 -0.90
CA THR A 193 1.57 40.27 -1.19
C THR A 193 2.99 40.18 -1.72
#